data_AF-A0A257M5U5-F1
#
_entry.id   AF-A0A257M5U5-F1
#
_cell.length_a   1.000
_cell.length_b   1.000
_cell.length_c   1.000
_cell.angle_alpha   90.00
_cell.angle_beta   90.00
_cell.angle_gamma   90.00
#
_symmetry.space_group_name_H-M   'P 1'
#
loop_
_entity.id
_entity.type
_entity.pdbx_description
1 polymer ?
#
loop_
_entity_poly.entity_id
_entity_poly.type
_entity_poly.pdbx_seq_one_letter_code
_entity_poly.pdbx_strand_id
1 'polypeptide(L)'
;MICDRWKPWAGELLGTFILVFFGCGSVAAAVTTGAQVGVFQVAIVWGLGVATAIGMTGHLSGAHLNPAVTIAFAVWRDFPWRKVPGYVVSQMAGAFLAAAV
;
A
#
# COMPACT_ATOMS: atom_id res chain seq x y z
N MET A 1 12.13 0.77 27.54
CA MET A 1 11.86 1.44 26.25
C MET A 1 10.64 0.78 25.64
N ILE A 2 9.46 1.40 25.78
CA ILE A 2 8.21 0.92 25.16
C ILE A 2 8.36 1.20 23.66
N CYS A 3 8.92 0.23 22.94
CA CYS A 3 9.12 0.34 21.50
C CYS A 3 7.76 0.12 20.84
N ASP A 4 7.17 1.17 20.25
CA ASP A 4 5.80 1.17 19.72
C ASP A 4 5.56 0.05 18.69
N ARG A 5 5.10 -1.11 19.18
CA ARG A 5 4.91 -2.32 18.39
C ARG A 5 3.85 -2.15 17.29
N TRP A 6 3.02 -1.12 17.36
CA TRP A 6 1.88 -0.94 16.46
C TRP A 6 2.19 -0.14 15.18
N LYS A 7 3.26 0.66 15.18
CA LYS A 7 3.63 1.56 14.06
C LYS A 7 3.77 0.85 12.71
N PRO A 8 4.42 -0.32 12.61
CA PRO A 8 4.57 -0.99 11.31
C PRO A 8 3.24 -1.42 10.70
N TRP A 9 2.31 -1.93 11.51
CA TRP A 9 0.99 -2.36 11.03
C TRP A 9 0.16 -1.17 10.54
N ALA A 10 0.19 -0.06 11.29
CA ALA A 10 -0.47 1.18 10.88
C ALA A 10 0.15 1.77 9.60
N GLY A 11 1.47 1.69 9.44
CA GLY A 11 2.16 2.11 8.23
C GLY A 11 1.74 1.30 7.00
N GLU A 12 1.69 -0.03 7.11
CA GLU A 12 1.23 -0.89 6.02
C GLU A 12 -0.25 -0.68 5.68
N LEU A 13 -1.11 -0.54 6.68
CA LEU A 13 -2.53 -0.26 6.47
C LEU A 13 -2.75 1.06 5.74
N LEU A 14 -2.15 2.15 6.25
CA LEU A 14 -2.30 3.49 5.66
C LEU A 14 -1.66 3.55 4.26
N GLY A 15 -0.48 2.97 4.09
CA GLY A 15 0.22 3.01 2.81
C GLY A 15 -0.52 2.22 1.74
N THR A 16 -1.01 1.02 2.05
CA THR A 16 -1.83 0.25 1.09
C THR A 16 -3.18 0.93 0.84
N PHE A 17 -3.78 1.58 1.85
CA PHE A 17 -4.98 2.39 1.64
C PHE A 17 -4.73 3.50 0.60
N ILE A 18 -3.68 4.30 0.78
CA ILE A 18 -3.34 5.41 -0.13
C ILE A 18 -3.10 4.88 -1.56
N LEU A 19 -2.31 3.81 -1.68
CA LEU A 19 -2.02 3.16 -2.95
C LEU A 19 -3.29 2.76 -3.70
N VAL A 20 -4.17 2.01 -3.01
CA VAL A 20 -5.40 1.48 -3.63
C VAL A 20 -6.41 2.59 -3.90
N PHE A 21 -6.54 3.56 -3.00
CA PHE A 21 -7.47 4.68 -3.16
C PHE A 21 -7.16 5.49 -4.42
N PHE A 22 -5.91 5.91 -4.62
CA PHE A 22 -5.52 6.63 -5.83
C PHE A 22 -5.56 5.74 -7.08
N GLY A 23 -5.06 4.51 -6.98
CA GLY A 23 -5.01 3.57 -8.09
C GLY A 23 -6.39 3.21 -8.62
N CYS A 24 -7.24 2.63 -7.77
CA CYS A 24 -8.61 2.25 -8.12
C CYS A 24 -9.48 3.48 -8.39
N GLY A 25 -9.29 4.59 -7.67
CA GLY A 25 -10.00 5.85 -7.92
C GLY A 25 -9.75 6.40 -9.32
N SER A 26 -8.51 6.31 -9.83
CA SER A 26 -8.20 6.71 -11.21
C SER A 26 -8.93 5.88 -12.26
N VAL A 27 -9.05 4.56 -12.03
CA VAL A 27 -9.79 3.64 -12.90
C VAL A 27 -11.29 3.91 -12.82
N ALA A 28 -11.82 4.11 -11.61
CA ALA A 28 -13.22 4.45 -11.39
C ALA A 28 -13.59 5.76 -12.10
N ALA A 29 -12.76 6.80 -11.98
CA ALA A 29 -12.94 8.05 -12.71
C ALA A 29 -12.95 7.83 -14.23
N ALA A 30 -12.02 7.02 -14.74
CA ALA A 30 -11.95 6.70 -16.16
C ALA A 30 -13.24 6.05 -16.68
N VAL A 31 -13.73 5.03 -15.96
CA VAL A 31 -14.90 4.25 -16.37
C VAL A 31 -16.21 5.01 -16.19
N THR A 32 -16.35 5.80 -15.12
CA THR A 32 -17.63 6.46 -14.77
C THR A 32 -17.82 7.83 -15.43
N THR A 33 -16.74 8.55 -15.70
CA THR A 33 -16.79 9.93 -16.22
C THR A 33 -16.18 10.10 -17.61
N GLY A 34 -15.48 9.08 -18.12
CA GLY A 34 -14.69 9.18 -19.35
C GLY A 34 -13.40 10.01 -19.22
N ALA A 35 -12.97 10.33 -17.99
CA ALA A 35 -11.69 10.96 -17.71
C ALA A 35 -10.50 10.00 -17.95
N GLN A 36 -9.25 10.47 -17.75
CA GLN A 36 -8.04 9.62 -17.81
C GLN A 36 -7.93 8.78 -19.10
N VAL A 37 -8.14 9.42 -20.26
CA VAL A 37 -8.20 8.74 -21.57
C VAL A 37 -6.82 8.21 -21.98
N GLY A 38 -6.58 6.94 -21.68
CA GLY A 38 -5.37 6.22 -22.04
C GLY A 38 -4.71 5.53 -20.84
N VAL A 39 -3.90 4.50 -21.14
CA VAL A 39 -3.23 3.70 -20.10
C VAL A 39 -2.20 4.52 -19.34
N PHE A 40 -1.56 5.50 -19.98
CA PHE A 40 -0.51 6.32 -19.36
C PHE A 40 -1.04 7.14 -18.19
N GLN A 41 -2.21 7.75 -18.33
CA GLN A 41 -2.80 8.62 -17.32
C GLN A 41 -3.18 7.83 -16.06
N VAL A 42 -3.72 6.62 -16.23
CA VAL A 42 -3.95 5.70 -15.11
C VAL A 42 -2.61 5.28 -14.50
N ALA A 43 -1.64 4.86 -15.31
CA ALA A 43 -0.35 4.38 -14.85
C ALA A 43 0.44 5.43 -14.04
N ILE A 44 0.41 6.70 -14.45
CA ILE A 44 1.10 7.76 -13.71
C ILE A 44 0.44 8.03 -12.36
N VAL A 45 -0.90 7.92 -12.25
CA VAL A 45 -1.60 8.05 -10.96
C VAL A 45 -1.25 6.89 -10.03
N TRP A 46 -1.16 5.65 -10.53
CA TRP A 46 -0.67 4.52 -9.74
C TRP A 46 0.77 4.72 -9.27
N GLY A 47 1.66 5.17 -10.17
CA GLY A 47 3.07 5.42 -9.85
C GLY A 47 3.27 6.53 -8.81
N LEU A 48 2.54 7.64 -8.94
CA LEU A 48 2.57 8.72 -7.95
C LEU A 48 1.90 8.28 -6.64
N GLY A 49 0.79 7.55 -6.70
CA GLY A 49 0.10 7.01 -5.52
C GLY A 49 0.99 6.10 -4.68
N VAL A 50 1.72 5.18 -5.30
CA VAL A 50 2.68 4.32 -4.58
C VAL A 50 3.86 5.13 -4.03
N ALA A 51 4.39 6.09 -4.79
CA ALA A 51 5.49 6.94 -4.33
C ALA A 51 5.09 7.79 -3.10
N THR A 52 3.87 8.36 -3.11
CA THR A 52 3.30 9.08 -1.97
C THR A 52 3.11 8.16 -0.77
N ALA A 53 2.55 6.96 -0.97
CA ALA A 53 2.37 5.99 0.10
C ALA A 53 3.70 5.59 0.76
N ILE A 54 4.74 5.33 -0.05
CA ILE A 54 6.10 5.04 0.44
C ILE A 54 6.67 6.24 1.21
N GLY A 55 6.55 7.45 0.67
CA GLY A 55 7.05 8.68 1.31
C GLY A 55 6.40 8.94 2.67
N MET A 56 5.13 8.61 2.84
CA MET A 56 4.38 8.82 4.09
C MET A 56 4.56 7.70 5.12
N THR A 57 4.81 6.47 4.69
CA THR A 57 4.77 5.29 5.59
C THR A 57 6.09 4.54 5.72
N GLY A 58 7.08 4.85 4.88
CA GLY A 58 8.38 4.18 4.88
C GLY A 58 9.10 4.22 6.23
N HIS A 59 9.03 5.35 6.95
CA HIS A 59 9.63 5.48 8.28
C HIS A 59 8.87 4.70 9.38
N LEU A 60 7.65 4.21 9.11
CA LEU A 60 6.85 3.45 10.06
C LEU A 60 7.07 1.93 9.90
N SER A 61 7.06 1.44 8.66
CA SER A 61 7.03 0.00 8.37
C SER A 61 8.11 -0.48 7.39
N GLY A 62 8.83 0.41 6.73
CA GLY A 62 9.61 0.09 5.53
C GLY A 62 8.78 0.09 4.24
N ALA A 63 7.48 0.38 4.33
CA ALA A 63 6.52 0.48 3.22
C ALA A 63 6.61 -0.69 2.24
N HIS A 64 6.32 -1.92 2.71
CA HIS A 64 6.20 -3.05 1.80
C HIS A 64 4.95 -2.91 0.93
N LEU A 65 3.84 -2.51 1.56
CA LEU A 65 2.53 -2.18 0.99
C LEU A 65 1.92 -3.28 0.10
N ASN A 66 2.49 -4.49 0.17
CA ASN A 66 2.26 -5.59 -0.74
C ASN A 66 2.68 -6.92 -0.07
N PRO A 67 1.80 -7.94 -0.06
CA PRO A 67 2.13 -9.26 0.50
C PRO A 67 3.32 -9.93 -0.17
N ALA A 68 3.43 -9.85 -1.50
CA ALA A 68 4.52 -10.45 -2.26
C ALA A 68 5.86 -9.77 -1.94
N VAL A 69 5.89 -8.44 -1.81
CA VAL A 69 7.08 -7.69 -1.38
C VAL A 69 7.49 -8.10 0.04
N THR A 70 6.51 -8.24 0.93
CA THR A 70 6.75 -8.67 2.32
C THR A 70 7.37 -10.06 2.38
N ILE A 71 6.84 -11.00 1.60
CA ILE A 71 7.38 -12.36 1.51
C ILE A 71 8.77 -12.34 0.88
N ALA A 72 9.00 -11.56 -0.18
CA ALA A 72 10.31 -11.43 -0.79
C ALA A 72 11.36 -10.92 0.20
N PHE A 73 11.01 -9.94 1.04
CA PHE A 73 11.89 -9.44 2.10
C PHE A 73 12.14 -10.49 3.19
N ALA A 74 11.13 -11.31 3.52
CA ALA A 74 11.28 -12.40 4.49
C ALA A 74 12.20 -13.52 3.98
N VAL A 75 12.20 -13.77 2.68
CA VAL A 75 13.06 -14.77 2.04
C VAL A 75 14.49 -14.25 1.83
N TRP A 76 14.66 -13.00 1.40
CA TRP A 76 15.93 -12.51 0.85
C TRP A 76 16.58 -11.36 1.63
N ARG A 77 15.90 -10.74 2.61
CA ARG A 77 16.36 -9.52 3.30
C ARG A 77 16.24 -9.60 4.83
N ASP A 78 16.28 -10.80 5.39
CA ASP A 78 16.21 -11.06 6.84
C ASP A 78 15.01 -10.42 7.55
N PHE A 79 13.90 -10.20 6.83
CA PHE A 79 12.69 -9.68 7.45
C PHE A 79 12.03 -10.75 8.32
N PRO A 80 11.71 -10.48 9.61
CA PRO A 80 11.25 -11.52 10.52
C PRO A 80 9.94 -12.17 10.06
N TRP A 81 9.98 -13.49 9.80
CA TRP A 81 8.80 -14.28 9.38
C TRP A 81 7.59 -14.13 10.32
N ARG A 82 7.83 -13.93 11.62
CA ARG A 82 6.77 -13.70 12.62
C ARG A 82 5.98 -12.40 12.38
N LYS A 83 6.53 -11.43 11.64
CA LYS A 83 5.86 -10.17 11.28
C LYS A 83 5.06 -10.27 9.97
N VAL A 84 5.36 -11.25 9.11
CA VAL A 84 4.73 -11.37 7.79
C VAL A 84 3.20 -11.42 7.87
N PRO A 85 2.56 -12.25 8.74
CA PRO A 85 1.10 -12.30 8.80
C PRO A 85 0.47 -10.96 9.17
N GLY A 86 1.08 -10.20 10.08
CA GLY A 86 0.56 -8.89 10.47
C GLY A 86 0.69 -7.84 9.36
N TYR A 87 1.76 -7.87 8.56
CA TYR A 87 1.90 -7.01 7.39
C TYR A 87 0.83 -7.34 6.36
N VAL A 88 0.64 -8.63 6.04
CA VAL A 88 -0.36 -9.07 5.06
C VAL A 88 -1.78 -8.67 5.49
N VAL A 89 -2.17 -8.92 6.74
CA VAL A 89 -3.49 -8.52 7.26
C VAL A 89 -3.67 -6.99 7.18
N SER A 90 -2.64 -6.22 7.52
CA SER A 90 -2.70 -4.75 7.48
C SER A 90 -2.86 -4.24 6.04
N GLN A 91 -2.10 -4.80 5.09
CA GLN A 91 -2.18 -4.46 3.66
C GLN A 91 -3.57 -4.81 3.10
N MET A 92 -4.09 -6.01 3.38
CA MET A 92 -5.42 -6.43 2.92
C MET A 92 -6.53 -5.56 3.52
N ALA A 93 -6.44 -5.22 4.82
CA ALA A 93 -7.39 -4.32 5.46
C ALA A 93 -7.33 -2.91 4.84
N GLY A 94 -6.13 -2.36 4.62
CA GLY A 94 -5.94 -1.07 3.97
C GLY A 94 -6.52 -1.02 2.56
N ALA A 95 -6.25 -2.06 1.75
CA ALA A 95 -6.80 -2.21 0.41
C ALA A 95 -8.34 -2.30 0.42
N PHE A 96 -8.89 -3.12 1.31
CA PHE A 96 -10.34 -3.29 1.43
C PHE A 96 -11.04 -1.99 1.84
N LEU A 97 -10.50 -1.29 2.84
CA LEU A 97 -11.05 -0.01 3.29
C LEU A 97 -10.96 1.06 2.19
N ALA A 98 -9.86 1.11 1.43
CA ALA A 98 -9.73 2.04 0.32
C ALA A 98 -10.72 1.77 -0.81
N ALA A 99 -11.04 0.51 -1.09
CA ALA A 99 -12.03 0.14 -2.09
C ALA A 99 -13.48 0.36 -1.62
N ALA A 100 -13.72 0.42 -0.31
CA ALA A 100 -15.04 0.65 0.28
C ALA A 100 -15.45 2.13 0.33
N VAL A 101 -14.48 3.05 0.21
CA VAL A 101 -14.67 4.51 0.17
C VAL A 101 -14.79 4.97 -1.27
#